data_AF-A0A381YSJ7-F1
#
_entry.id   AF-A0A381YSJ7-F1
#
_cell.length_a   1.000
_cell.length_b   1.000
_cell.length_c   1.000
_cell.angle_alpha   90.00
_cell.angle_beta   90.00
_cell.angle_gamma   90.00
#
_symmetry.space_group_name_H-M   'P 1'
#
loop_
_entity.id
_entity.type
_entity.pdbx_description
1 polymer ?
#
loop_
_entity_poly.entity_id
_entity_poly.type
_entity_poly.pdbx_seq_one_letter_code
_entity_poly.pdbx_strand_id
1 'polypeptide(L)'
;MGRLDKLSQRFLAEILFGFIQRDYKKVAEVHLSAGLVPKEVPINDLAQALRSIGEPIFGQSVKDISGGKLLKQLFDVTEKFNMQTQPQLLLLQKTMVVVEGVARKLNPETNIWETSKPVLEKWLSETKDPINTINETLKDSVDVIKKLPNLPEVMDKANQALTFLASGQIPQNSNSFNELNVKKSEMITFRNQTIVGLLLLVIAGLLVF
;
A
#
# COMPACT_ATOMS: atom_id res chain seq x y z
N MET A 1 -6.74 24.80 -1.96
CA MET A 1 -7.09 23.75 -2.93
C MET A 1 -6.54 22.44 -2.41
N GLY A 2 -7.40 21.52 -1.94
CA GLY A 2 -6.98 20.26 -1.33
C GLY A 2 -6.41 19.32 -2.40
N ARG A 3 -5.20 18.82 -2.20
CA ARG A 3 -4.63 17.74 -3.02
C ARG A 3 -4.88 16.43 -2.29
N LEU A 4 -5.43 15.44 -2.98
CA LEU A 4 -5.49 14.07 -2.49
C LEU A 4 -4.07 13.50 -2.48
N ASP A 5 -3.65 12.90 -1.37
CA ASP A 5 -2.39 12.15 -1.30
C ASP A 5 -2.45 10.89 -2.19
N LYS A 6 -1.27 10.33 -2.52
CA LYS A 6 -1.16 9.18 -3.43
C LYS A 6 -1.93 7.93 -2.94
N LEU A 7 -2.03 7.73 -1.63
CA LEU A 7 -2.74 6.59 -1.04
C LEU A 7 -4.26 6.77 -1.22
N SER A 8 -4.77 7.96 -0.92
CA SER A 8 -6.18 8.29 -1.14
C SER A 8 -6.58 8.20 -2.62
N GLN A 9 -5.70 8.63 -3.54
CA GLN A 9 -5.92 8.47 -4.98
C GLN A 9 -6.01 7.01 -5.40
N ARG A 10 -5.16 6.13 -4.83
CA ARG A 10 -5.20 4.70 -5.08
C ARG A 10 -6.51 4.08 -4.61
N PHE A 11 -6.94 4.37 -3.37
CA PHE A 11 -8.21 3.85 -2.86
C PHE A 11 -9.40 4.30 -3.73
N LEU A 12 -9.41 5.57 -4.14
CA LEU A 12 -10.43 6.10 -5.04
C LEU A 12 -10.45 5.34 -6.38
N ALA A 13 -9.28 5.09 -6.99
CA ALA A 13 -9.17 4.34 -8.23
C ALA A 13 -9.62 2.87 -8.08
N GLU A 14 -9.28 2.22 -6.96
CA GLU A 14 -9.72 0.84 -6.67
C GLU A 14 -11.24 0.76 -6.46
N ILE A 15 -11.83 1.73 -5.75
CA ILE A 15 -13.29 1.84 -5.55
C ILE A 15 -14.00 1.99 -6.90
N LEU A 16 -13.58 2.97 -7.70
CA LEU A 16 -14.21 3.26 -8.99
C LEU A 16 -14.08 2.09 -9.98
N PHE A 17 -12.91 1.45 -10.01
CA PHE A 17 -12.71 0.27 -10.84
C PHE A 17 -13.59 -0.91 -10.39
N GLY A 18 -13.73 -1.13 -9.07
CA GLY A 18 -14.62 -2.15 -8.53
C GLY A 18 -16.08 -1.91 -8.95
N PHE A 19 -16.54 -0.66 -8.96
CA PHE A 19 -17.87 -0.31 -9.48
C PHE A 19 -18.02 -0.64 -10.97
N ILE A 20 -17.03 -0.30 -11.82
CA ILE A 20 -17.05 -0.61 -13.25
C ILE A 20 -17.12 -2.12 -13.51
N GLN A 21 -16.34 -2.90 -12.77
CA GLN A 21 -16.32 -4.37 -12.85
C GLN A 21 -17.54 -5.02 -12.17
N ARG A 22 -18.42 -4.23 -11.54
CA ARG A 22 -19.55 -4.69 -10.72
C ARG A 22 -19.14 -5.62 -9.57
N ASP A 23 -17.91 -5.48 -9.08
CA ASP A 23 -17.39 -6.23 -7.94
C ASP A 23 -17.64 -5.45 -6.63
N TYR A 24 -18.90 -5.43 -6.20
CA TYR A 24 -19.33 -4.69 -5.02
C TYR A 24 -18.71 -5.22 -3.71
N LYS A 25 -18.32 -6.50 -3.68
CA LYS A 25 -17.61 -7.08 -2.54
C LYS A 25 -16.22 -6.49 -2.43
N LYS A 26 -15.48 -6.42 -3.55
CA LYS A 26 -14.17 -5.76 -3.57
C LYS A 26 -14.27 -4.29 -3.18
N VAL A 27 -15.29 -3.57 -3.65
CA VAL A 27 -15.52 -2.18 -3.26
C VAL A 27 -15.71 -2.06 -1.75
N ALA A 28 -16.54 -2.93 -1.14
CA ALA A 28 -16.73 -2.94 0.31
C ALA A 28 -15.43 -3.21 1.08
N GLU A 29 -14.63 -4.19 0.65
CA GLU A 29 -13.32 -4.49 1.24
C GLU A 29 -12.37 -3.28 1.20
N VAL A 30 -12.36 -2.56 0.07
CA VAL A 30 -11.53 -1.35 -0.07
C VAL A 30 -11.99 -0.26 0.92
N HIS A 31 -13.30 -0.04 1.08
CA HIS A 31 -13.83 0.93 2.05
C HIS A 31 -13.42 0.61 3.50
N LEU A 32 -13.43 -0.66 3.90
CA LEU A 32 -12.93 -1.08 5.21
C LEU A 32 -11.41 -0.87 5.33
N SER A 33 -10.65 -1.29 4.31
CA SER A 33 -9.18 -1.19 4.33
C SER A 33 -8.66 0.25 4.35
N ALA A 34 -9.40 1.17 3.74
CA ALA A 34 -9.13 2.60 3.71
C ALA A 34 -9.59 3.33 4.97
N GLY A 35 -10.27 2.65 5.90
CA GLY A 35 -10.82 3.23 7.12
C GLY A 35 -11.97 4.22 6.87
N LEU A 36 -12.68 4.08 5.75
CA LEU A 36 -13.81 4.95 5.40
C LEU A 36 -15.09 4.58 6.16
N VAL A 37 -15.17 3.34 6.64
CA VAL A 37 -16.23 2.80 7.50
C VAL A 37 -15.63 2.23 8.80
N PRO A 38 -16.42 2.15 9.88
CA PRO A 38 -16.05 1.40 11.09
C PRO A 38 -15.72 -0.06 10.76
N LYS A 39 -14.80 -0.67 11.53
CA LYS A 39 -14.32 -2.04 11.27
C LYS A 39 -15.38 -3.11 11.55
N GLU A 40 -16.40 -2.75 12.31
CA GLU A 40 -17.50 -3.59 12.74
C GLU A 40 -18.58 -3.75 11.66
N VAL A 41 -18.52 -2.94 10.59
CA VAL A 41 -19.47 -3.00 9.48
C VAL A 41 -19.35 -4.33 8.75
N PRO A 42 -20.44 -5.12 8.62
CA PRO A 42 -20.42 -6.36 7.86
C PRO A 42 -20.17 -6.09 6.37
N ILE A 43 -19.14 -6.73 5.81
CA ILE A 43 -18.74 -6.55 4.39
C ILE A 43 -19.91 -6.85 3.44
N ASN A 44 -20.71 -7.88 3.73
CA ASN A 44 -21.83 -8.27 2.87
C ASN A 44 -22.95 -7.21 2.85
N ASP A 45 -23.26 -6.62 4.00
CA ASP A 45 -24.28 -5.58 4.12
C ASP A 45 -23.86 -4.31 3.37
N LEU A 46 -22.57 -3.93 3.51
CA LEU A 46 -21.99 -2.82 2.78
C LEU A 46 -21.97 -3.10 1.27
N ALA A 47 -21.56 -4.31 0.85
CA ALA A 47 -21.56 -4.70 -0.55
C ALA A 47 -22.97 -4.68 -1.16
N GLN A 48 -24.00 -5.08 -0.41
CA GLN A 48 -25.39 -5.01 -0.86
C GLN A 48 -25.87 -3.56 -1.02
N ALA A 49 -25.51 -2.68 -0.09
CA ALA A 49 -25.81 -1.26 -0.19
C ALA A 49 -25.10 -0.61 -1.38
N LEU A 50 -23.81 -0.89 -1.59
CA LEU A 50 -23.04 -0.44 -2.74
C LEU A 50 -23.63 -0.96 -4.06
N ARG A 51 -24.11 -2.22 -4.08
CA ARG A 51 -24.83 -2.79 -5.22
C ARG A 51 -26.10 -2.03 -5.56
N SER A 52 -26.88 -1.63 -4.54
CA SER A 52 -28.11 -0.87 -4.74
C SER A 52 -27.89 0.51 -5.38
N ILE A 53 -26.68 1.08 -5.19
CA ILE A 53 -26.25 2.31 -5.86
C ILE A 53 -25.72 2.02 -7.26
N GLY A 54 -24.91 0.96 -7.41
CA GLY A 54 -24.19 0.68 -8.64
C GLY A 54 -25.05 0.05 -9.75
N GLU A 55 -25.91 -0.92 -9.45
CA GLU A 55 -26.68 -1.63 -10.49
C GLU A 55 -27.63 -0.75 -11.30
N PRO A 56 -28.35 0.24 -10.71
CA PRO A 56 -29.16 1.17 -11.49
C PRO A 56 -28.37 1.82 -12.62
N ILE A 57 -27.11 2.16 -12.37
CA ILE A 57 -26.20 2.81 -13.33
C ILE A 57 -25.96 1.93 -14.57
N PHE A 58 -25.99 0.60 -14.41
CA PHE A 58 -25.66 -0.35 -15.46
C PHE A 58 -26.88 -1.07 -16.09
N GLY A 59 -28.02 -1.10 -15.41
CA GLY A 59 -29.01 -2.17 -15.56
C GLY A 59 -30.28 -1.88 -16.34
N GLN A 60 -30.67 -0.62 -16.56
CA GLN A 60 -31.91 -0.31 -17.30
C GLN A 60 -31.76 0.98 -18.09
N SER A 61 -32.66 1.18 -19.07
CA SER A 61 -32.86 2.37 -19.92
C SER A 61 -32.75 3.70 -19.16
N VAL A 62 -31.53 4.07 -18.77
CA VAL A 62 -30.70 5.24 -19.07
C VAL A 62 -31.42 6.61 -19.19
N LYS A 63 -32.71 6.75 -19.50
CA LYS A 63 -33.33 8.09 -19.58
C LYS A 63 -33.59 8.77 -18.23
N ASP A 64 -33.70 8.01 -17.13
CA ASP A 64 -34.25 8.55 -15.86
C ASP A 64 -33.28 8.64 -14.68
N ILE A 65 -32.02 8.23 -14.86
CA ILE A 65 -31.05 8.28 -13.75
C ILE A 65 -30.57 9.70 -13.55
N SER A 66 -31.02 10.31 -12.46
CA SER A 66 -30.53 11.60 -11.99
C SER A 66 -29.23 11.43 -11.22
N GLY A 67 -28.21 12.19 -11.60
CA GLY A 67 -26.95 12.27 -10.85
C GLY A 67 -27.19 12.79 -9.42
N GLY A 68 -28.14 13.72 -9.27
CA GLY A 68 -28.59 14.19 -7.95
C GLY A 68 -29.23 13.09 -7.08
N LYS A 69 -30.04 12.19 -7.68
CA LYS A 69 -30.63 11.04 -6.95
C LYS A 69 -29.58 10.01 -6.57
N LEU A 70 -28.64 9.69 -7.46
CA LEU A 70 -27.53 8.78 -7.16
C LEU A 70 -26.67 9.31 -6.00
N LEU A 71 -26.32 10.60 -6.05
CA LEU A 71 -25.52 11.21 -4.99
C LEU A 71 -26.28 11.32 -3.67
N LYS A 72 -27.60 11.48 -3.70
CA LYS A 72 -28.44 11.33 -2.50
C LYS A 72 -28.36 9.92 -1.92
N GLN A 73 -28.53 8.88 -2.73
CA GLN A 73 -28.41 7.49 -2.27
C GLN A 73 -27.02 7.19 -1.68
N LEU A 74 -25.96 7.76 -2.25
CA LEU A 74 -24.62 7.68 -1.69
C LEU A 74 -24.54 8.26 -0.28
N PHE A 75 -25.19 9.41 -0.02
CA PHE A 75 -25.26 9.98 1.33
C PHE A 75 -26.08 9.12 2.29
N ASP A 76 -27.23 8.62 1.86
CA ASP A 76 -28.07 7.76 2.69
C ASP A 76 -27.29 6.50 3.14
N VAL A 77 -26.47 5.93 2.26
CA VAL A 77 -25.57 4.81 2.58
C VAL A 77 -24.42 5.25 3.48
N THR A 78 -23.81 6.41 3.21
CA THR A 78 -22.74 6.99 4.04
C THR A 78 -23.21 7.16 5.49
N GLU A 79 -24.40 7.72 5.68
CA GLU A 79 -25.02 7.90 6.99
C GLU A 79 -25.37 6.55 7.64
N LYS A 80 -25.99 5.62 6.89
CA LYS A 80 -26.37 4.29 7.40
C LYS A 80 -25.18 3.51 7.98
N PHE A 81 -23.99 3.64 7.37
CA PHE A 81 -22.79 2.93 7.80
C PHE A 81 -21.84 3.78 8.66
N ASN A 82 -22.32 4.91 9.21
CA ASN A 82 -21.53 5.83 10.04
C ASN A 82 -20.20 6.26 9.39
N MET A 83 -20.21 6.42 8.07
CA MET A 83 -19.08 7.02 7.36
C MET A 83 -19.04 8.52 7.69
N GLN A 84 -17.85 9.11 7.77
CA GLN A 84 -17.73 10.55 7.99
C GLN A 84 -18.22 11.32 6.77
N THR A 85 -19.45 11.84 6.84
CA THR A 85 -20.01 12.67 5.79
C THR A 85 -19.23 13.96 5.65
N GLN A 86 -18.70 14.19 4.46
CA GLN A 86 -17.95 15.38 4.12
C GLN A 86 -18.91 16.46 3.58
N PRO A 87 -19.05 17.63 4.24
CA PRO A 87 -20.01 18.68 3.81
C PRO A 87 -19.78 19.18 2.38
N GLN A 88 -18.55 19.11 1.88
CA GLN A 88 -18.21 19.53 0.51
C GLN A 88 -18.82 18.62 -0.57
N LEU A 89 -19.17 17.39 -0.22
CA LEU A 89 -19.92 16.50 -1.12
C LEU A 89 -21.37 16.99 -1.31
N LEU A 90 -21.98 17.68 -0.33
CA LEU A 90 -23.33 18.26 -0.48
C LEU A 90 -23.33 19.39 -1.53
N LEU A 91 -22.24 20.17 -1.58
CA LEU A 91 -22.06 21.18 -2.62
C LEU A 91 -21.91 20.53 -4.00
N LEU A 92 -21.16 19.43 -4.09
CA LEU A 92 -21.05 18.64 -5.32
C LEU A 92 -22.43 18.15 -5.78
N GLN A 93 -23.29 17.70 -4.86
CA GLN A 93 -24.66 17.30 -5.18
C GLN A 93 -25.49 18.44 -5.75
N LYS A 94 -25.43 19.62 -5.13
CA LYS A 94 -26.11 20.80 -5.66
C LYS A 94 -25.63 21.14 -7.07
N THR A 95 -24.31 21.11 -7.30
CA THR A 95 -23.74 21.38 -8.62
C THR A 95 -24.17 20.34 -9.65
N MET A 96 -24.18 19.04 -9.29
CA MET A 96 -24.66 17.98 -10.16
C MET A 96 -26.13 18.16 -10.55
N VAL A 97 -27.00 18.52 -9.61
CA VAL A 97 -28.41 18.81 -9.89
C VAL A 97 -28.57 19.98 -10.85
N VAL A 98 -27.77 21.04 -10.68
CA VAL A 98 -27.79 22.21 -11.58
C VAL A 98 -27.32 21.83 -12.99
N VAL A 99 -26.20 21.12 -13.10
CA VAL A 99 -25.65 20.65 -14.38
C VAL A 99 -26.64 19.75 -15.09
N GLU A 100 -27.26 18.81 -14.37
CA GLU A 100 -28.30 17.94 -14.90
C GLU A 100 -29.51 18.74 -15.39
N GLY A 101 -29.97 19.74 -14.63
CA GLY A 101 -31.06 20.61 -15.02
C GLY A 101 -30.77 21.39 -16.31
N VAL A 102 -29.54 21.89 -16.47
CA VAL A 102 -29.11 22.56 -17.71
C VAL A 102 -29.02 21.58 -18.87
N ALA A 103 -28.41 20.41 -18.68
CA ALA A 103 -28.27 19.39 -19.71
C ALA A 103 -29.63 18.90 -20.23
N ARG A 104 -30.57 18.59 -19.32
CA ARG A 104 -31.95 18.18 -19.67
C ARG A 104 -32.74 19.29 -20.36
N LYS A 105 -32.45 20.56 -20.07
CA LYS A 105 -33.07 21.70 -20.77
C LYS A 105 -32.60 21.80 -22.23
N LEU A 106 -31.35 21.43 -22.50
CA LEU A 106 -30.77 21.42 -23.86
C LEU A 106 -31.18 20.17 -24.65
N ASN A 107 -31.14 19.00 -24.00
CA ASN A 107 -31.57 17.74 -24.56
C ASN A 107 -32.26 16.90 -23.47
N PRO A 108 -33.61 16.79 -23.51
CA PRO A 108 -34.38 16.04 -22.52
C PRO A 108 -34.01 14.56 -22.41
N GLU A 109 -33.46 14.00 -23.49
CA GLU A 109 -33.09 12.58 -23.59
C GLU A 109 -31.63 12.33 -23.18
N THR A 110 -30.88 13.36 -22.77
CA THR A 110 -29.49 13.22 -22.36
C THR A 110 -29.38 12.37 -21.09
N ASN A 111 -28.61 11.29 -21.18
CA ASN A 111 -28.16 10.56 -20.02
C ASN A 111 -26.80 11.08 -19.53
N ILE A 112 -26.79 11.55 -18.27
CA ILE A 112 -25.62 12.13 -17.62
C ILE A 112 -24.49 11.10 -17.44
N TRP A 113 -24.82 9.84 -17.15
CA TRP A 113 -23.84 8.78 -16.92
C TRP A 113 -23.06 8.40 -18.18
N GLU A 114 -23.75 8.07 -19.26
CA GLU A 114 -23.21 7.75 -20.58
C GLU A 114 -22.35 8.89 -21.11
N THR A 115 -22.82 10.13 -20.94
CA THR A 115 -22.05 11.32 -21.32
C THR A 115 -20.77 11.47 -20.49
N SER A 116 -20.80 11.11 -19.20
CA SER A 116 -19.66 11.27 -18.28
C SER A 116 -18.70 10.08 -18.29
N LYS A 117 -19.15 8.90 -18.71
CA LYS A 117 -18.39 7.64 -18.73
C LYS A 117 -17.02 7.75 -19.42
N PRO A 118 -16.88 8.26 -20.66
CA PRO A 118 -15.58 8.33 -21.32
C PRO A 118 -14.59 9.25 -20.58
N VAL A 119 -15.07 10.30 -19.92
CA VAL A 119 -14.24 11.18 -19.09
C VAL A 119 -13.73 10.43 -17.86
N LEU A 120 -14.60 9.65 -17.22
CA LEU A 120 -14.24 8.83 -16.05
C LEU A 120 -13.23 7.72 -16.42
N GLU A 121 -13.47 7.01 -17.51
CA GLU A 121 -12.58 5.93 -17.98
C GLU A 121 -11.19 6.46 -18.33
N LYS A 122 -11.11 7.60 -19.02
CA LYS A 122 -9.85 8.28 -19.32
C LYS A 122 -9.10 8.71 -18.04
N TRP A 123 -9.81 9.31 -17.08
CA TRP A 123 -9.20 9.70 -15.82
C TRP A 123 -8.69 8.48 -15.03
N LEU A 124 -9.44 7.37 -15.06
CA LEU A 124 -9.05 6.13 -14.39
C LEU A 124 -7.81 5.50 -15.03
N SER A 125 -7.70 5.46 -16.36
CA SER A 125 -6.49 4.95 -17.02
C SER A 125 -5.28 5.81 -16.66
N GLU A 126 -5.41 7.14 -16.76
CA GLU A 126 -4.32 8.08 -16.41
C GLU A 126 -3.91 7.99 -14.93
N THR A 127 -4.83 7.65 -14.04
CA THR A 127 -4.54 7.52 -12.60
C THR A 127 -4.00 6.13 -12.24
N LYS A 128 -4.45 5.05 -12.90
CA LYS A 128 -3.98 3.68 -12.64
C LYS A 128 -2.61 3.38 -13.24
N ASP A 129 -2.32 3.84 -14.45
CA ASP A 129 -1.10 3.48 -15.17
C ASP A 129 0.19 3.88 -14.42
N PRO A 130 0.28 5.07 -13.77
CA PRO A 130 1.44 5.43 -12.95
C PRO A 130 1.54 4.62 -11.65
N ILE A 131 0.40 4.21 -11.08
CA ILE A 131 0.32 3.52 -9.78
C ILE A 131 0.67 2.04 -9.93
N ASN A 132 0.22 1.38 -11.01
CA ASN A 132 0.60 0.02 -11.33
C ASN A 132 2.09 -0.07 -11.68
N THR A 133 2.64 0.88 -12.44
CA THR A 133 4.08 0.91 -12.76
C THR A 133 4.94 0.98 -11.50
N ILE A 134 4.53 1.75 -10.48
CA ILE A 134 5.25 1.83 -9.19
C ILE A 134 5.09 0.55 -8.37
N ASN A 135 3.88 -0.03 -8.32
CA ASN A 135 3.63 -1.28 -7.62
C ASN A 135 4.35 -2.47 -8.29
N GLU A 136 4.43 -2.51 -9.62
CA GLU A 136 5.19 -3.51 -10.38
C GLU A 136 6.69 -3.33 -10.13
N THR A 137 7.22 -2.10 -10.18
CA THR A 137 8.62 -1.85 -9.83
C THR A 137 8.95 -2.24 -8.38
N LEU A 138 8.04 -1.99 -7.44
CA LEU A 138 8.19 -2.43 -6.04
C LEU A 138 8.05 -3.93 -5.87
N LYS A 139 7.14 -4.58 -6.62
CA LYS A 139 6.92 -6.03 -6.57
C LYS A 139 8.08 -6.78 -7.21
N ASP A 140 8.60 -6.28 -8.33
CA ASP A 140 9.83 -6.75 -8.97
C ASP A 140 11.04 -6.54 -8.05
N SER A 141 11.12 -5.40 -7.36
CA SER A 141 12.17 -5.17 -6.36
C SER A 141 12.03 -6.11 -5.15
N VAL A 142 10.81 -6.41 -4.71
CA VAL A 142 10.54 -7.35 -3.61
C VAL A 142 10.82 -8.80 -4.03
N ASP A 143 10.53 -9.17 -5.28
CA ASP A 143 10.84 -10.50 -5.80
C ASP A 143 12.34 -10.66 -6.07
N VAL A 144 13.06 -9.60 -6.44
CA VAL A 144 14.53 -9.57 -6.46
C VAL A 144 15.10 -9.66 -5.05
N ILE A 145 14.53 -8.94 -4.07
CA ILE A 145 14.91 -9.03 -2.65
C ILE A 145 14.67 -10.44 -2.12
N LYS A 146 13.52 -11.07 -2.40
CA LYS A 146 13.20 -12.46 -1.99
C LYS A 146 14.04 -13.53 -2.69
N LYS A 147 14.55 -13.24 -3.89
CA LYS A 147 15.45 -14.13 -4.64
C LYS A 147 16.93 -13.92 -4.29
N LEU A 148 17.28 -12.94 -3.45
CA LEU A 148 18.63 -12.84 -2.90
C LEU A 148 18.80 -13.96 -1.86
N PRO A 149 19.69 -14.95 -2.09
CA PRO A 149 19.84 -16.11 -1.21
C PRO A 149 20.33 -15.75 0.21
N ASN A 150 20.71 -14.50 0.47
CA ASN A 150 21.34 -14.04 1.71
C ASN A 150 20.53 -12.92 2.42
N LEU A 151 19.23 -12.81 2.17
CA LEU A 151 18.32 -11.84 2.80
C LEU A 151 18.48 -11.71 4.34
N PRO A 152 18.59 -12.81 5.11
CA PRO A 152 18.83 -12.73 6.56
C PRO A 152 20.14 -12.04 6.89
N GLU A 153 21.20 -12.34 6.13
CA GLU A 153 22.55 -11.80 6.34
C GLU A 153 22.62 -10.31 5.99
N VAL A 154 21.88 -9.88 4.96
CA VAL A 154 21.79 -8.46 4.56
C VAL A 154 20.97 -7.65 5.56
N MET A 155 19.87 -8.22 6.08
CA MET A 155 19.09 -7.59 7.16
C MET A 155 19.89 -7.46 8.45
N ASP A 156 20.69 -8.47 8.82
CA ASP A 156 21.57 -8.41 9.98
C ASP A 156 22.65 -7.33 9.81
N LYS A 157 23.27 -7.24 8.64
CA LYS A 157 24.27 -6.19 8.33
C LYS A 157 23.65 -4.78 8.33
N ALA A 158 22.43 -4.64 7.81
CA ALA A 158 21.71 -3.37 7.81
C ALA A 158 21.32 -2.92 9.23
N ASN A 159 20.81 -3.85 10.06
CA ASN A 159 20.50 -3.58 11.46
C ASN A 159 21.76 -3.23 12.27
N GLN A 160 22.88 -3.91 12.01
CA GLN A 160 24.16 -3.58 12.63
C GLN A 160 24.66 -2.19 12.24
N ALA A 161 24.56 -1.82 10.96
CA ALA A 161 24.95 -0.50 10.48
C ALA A 161 24.06 0.61 11.07
N LEU A 162 22.74 0.40 11.15
CA LEU A 162 21.81 1.34 11.77
C LEU A 162 22.07 1.48 13.27
N THR A 163 22.39 0.39 13.96
CA THR A 163 22.72 0.42 15.39
C THR A 163 24.04 1.12 15.64
N PHE A 164 25.04 0.94 14.76
CA PHE A 164 26.31 1.65 14.82
C PHE A 164 26.15 3.16 14.61
N LEU A 165 25.30 3.57 13.67
CA LEU A 165 24.99 4.99 13.42
C LEU A 165 24.19 5.61 14.58
N ALA A 166 23.27 4.85 15.19
CA ALA A 166 22.42 5.35 16.27
C ALA A 166 23.12 5.41 17.63
N SER A 167 24.06 4.49 17.91
CA SER A 167 24.69 4.38 19.23
C SER A 167 26.19 4.68 19.25
N GLY A 168 26.82 4.85 18.08
CA GLY A 168 28.27 5.03 17.95
C GLY A 168 29.11 3.83 18.39
N GLN A 169 28.48 2.71 18.76
CA GLN A 169 29.13 1.49 19.26
C GLN A 169 28.56 0.25 18.56
N ILE A 170 29.40 -0.77 18.34
CA ILE A 170 28.97 -2.03 17.73
C ILE A 170 28.26 -2.89 18.80
N PRO A 171 27.02 -3.36 18.57
CA PRO A 171 26.30 -4.18 19.53
C PRO A 171 27.01 -5.52 19.80
N GLN A 172 27.26 -5.81 21.08
CA GLN A 172 28.03 -6.97 21.59
C GLN A 172 27.33 -8.33 21.42
N ASN A 173 26.06 -8.35 20.98
CA ASN A 173 25.22 -9.55 20.87
C ASN A 173 24.87 -9.90 19.40
N SER A 174 25.68 -9.46 18.43
CA SER A 174 25.54 -9.93 17.04
C SER A 174 26.44 -11.14 16.79
N ASN A 175 26.00 -12.05 15.93
CA ASN A 175 26.82 -13.21 15.50
C ASN A 175 28.19 -12.78 14.97
N SER A 176 28.27 -11.59 14.36
CA SER A 176 29.51 -10.98 13.88
C SER A 176 30.48 -10.59 15.01
N PHE A 177 29.98 -10.19 16.19
CA PHE A 177 30.81 -9.90 17.37
C PHE A 177 31.40 -11.19 17.97
N ASN A 178 30.61 -12.26 17.97
CA ASN A 178 31.07 -13.59 18.38
C ASN A 178 32.10 -14.15 17.40
N GLU A 179 31.90 -14.01 16.08
CA GLU A 179 32.89 -14.40 15.07
C GLU A 179 34.21 -13.63 15.19
N LEU A 180 34.14 -12.32 15.47
CA LEU A 180 35.33 -11.50 15.74
C LEU A 180 36.07 -11.96 17.00
N ASN A 181 35.35 -12.30 18.07
CA ASN A 181 35.96 -12.82 19.29
C ASN A 181 36.55 -14.22 19.11
N VAL A 182 35.90 -15.09 18.33
CA VAL A 182 36.41 -16.41 17.97
C VAL A 182 37.69 -16.26 17.14
N LYS A 183 37.70 -15.43 16.08
CA LYS A 183 38.92 -15.15 15.30
C LYS A 183 40.02 -14.53 16.14
N LYS A 184 39.69 -13.63 17.07
CA LYS A 184 40.67 -13.03 17.99
C LYS A 184 41.26 -14.09 18.92
N SER A 185 40.44 -15.01 19.42
CA SER A 185 40.88 -16.14 20.23
C SER A 185 41.77 -17.11 19.45
N GLU A 186 41.43 -17.41 18.20
CA GLU A 186 42.26 -18.24 17.31
C GLU A 186 43.64 -17.61 17.07
N MET A 187 43.70 -16.30 16.83
CA MET A 187 44.97 -15.58 16.68
C MET A 187 45.82 -15.62 17.96
N ILE A 188 45.21 -15.51 19.15
CA ILE A 188 45.93 -15.59 20.42
C ILE A 188 46.48 -17.00 20.63
N THR A 189 45.68 -18.04 20.36
CA THR A 189 46.12 -19.44 20.46
C THR A 189 47.25 -19.76 19.49
N PHE A 190 47.15 -19.28 18.24
CA PHE A 190 48.21 -19.45 17.23
C PHE A 190 49.51 -18.77 17.66
N ARG A 191 49.44 -17.54 18.19
CA ARG A 191 50.61 -16.82 18.70
C ARG A 191 51.24 -17.56 19.88
N ASN A 192 50.44 -18.07 20.82
CA ASN A 192 50.95 -18.83 21.95
C ASN A 192 51.59 -20.16 21.52
N GLN A 193 51.00 -20.88 20.57
CA GLN A 193 51.60 -22.09 20.00
C GLN A 193 52.93 -21.80 19.30
N THR A 194 53.02 -20.68 18.59
CA THR A 194 54.28 -20.29 17.93
C THR A 194 55.36 -19.94 18.96
N ILE A 195 55.00 -19.21 20.03
CA ILE A 195 55.93 -18.88 21.12
C ILE A 195 56.40 -20.16 21.85
N VAL A 196 55.50 -21.10 22.14
CA VAL A 196 55.84 -22.38 22.76
C VAL A 196 56.76 -23.21 21.85
N GLY A 197 56.47 -23.27 20.55
CA GLY A 197 57.33 -23.95 19.58
C GLY A 197 58.74 -23.34 19.50
N LEU A 198 58.83 -22.00 19.52
CA LEU A 198 60.10 -21.28 19.48
C LEU A 198 60.90 -21.49 20.78
N LEU A 199 60.23 -21.49 21.95
CA LEU A 199 60.86 -21.81 23.23
C LEU A 199 61.38 -23.25 23.28
N LEU A 200 60.62 -24.22 22.76
CA LEU A 200 61.07 -25.62 22.67
C LEU A 200 62.29 -25.78 21.74
N LEU A 201 62.33 -25.03 20.63
CA LEU A 201 63.48 -25.01 19.74
C LEU A 201 64.73 -24.44 20.42
N VAL A 202 64.58 -23.37 21.21
CA VAL A 202 65.69 -22.78 21.98
C VAL A 202 66.17 -23.74 23.08
N ILE A 203 65.27 -24.42 23.79
CA ILE A 203 65.62 -25.42 24.81
C ILE A 203 66.34 -26.62 24.17
N ALA A 204 65.87 -27.11 23.01
CA ALA A 204 66.53 -28.19 22.29
C ALA A 204 67.93 -27.76 21.80
N GLY A 205 68.08 -26.53 21.32
CA GLY A 205 69.38 -25.97 20.93
C GLY A 205 70.37 -25.88 22.11
N LEU A 206 69.89 -25.53 23.31
CA LEU A 206 70.69 -25.50 24.54
C LEU A 206 71.04 -26.89 25.11
N LEU A 207 70.32 -27.94 24.72
CA LEU A 207 70.61 -29.32 25.13
C LEU A 207 71.61 -30.04 24.20
N VAL A 208 71.78 -29.54 22.98
CA VAL A 208 72.66 -30.11 21.95
C VAL A 208 74.06 -29.46 21.94
N PHE A 209 74.23 -28.35 22.67
CA PHE A 209 75.51 -27.66 22.91
C PHE A 209 75.93 -27.78 24.38
#